data_AF-A0A7V5URA6-F1
#
_entry.id   AF-A0A7V5URA6-F1
#
_cell.length_a   1.000
_cell.length_b   1.000
_cell.length_c   1.000
_cell.angle_alpha   90.00
_cell.angle_beta   90.00
_cell.angle_gamma   90.00
#
_symmetry.space_group_name_H-M   'P 1'
#
loop_
_entity.id
_entity.type
_entity.pdbx_description
1 polymer ?
#
loop_
_entity_poly.entity_id
_entity_poly.type
_entity_poly.pdbx_seq_one_letter_code
_entity_poly.pdbx_strand_id
1 'polypeptide(L)' 'MAIAISSGVRQNLMALQSTTDLMTMTQNRLATGKKVNSALDDPTAFFTAATMDNRASDLNNILDNVGTAVETL' A
#
# COMPACT_ATOMS: atom_id res chain seq x y z
N MET A 1 -29.21 11.65 34.14
CA MET A 1 -28.38 10.42 34.17
C MET A 1 -27.40 10.48 33.02
N ALA A 2 -26.15 10.87 33.29
CA ALA A 2 -25.09 10.68 32.31
C ALA A 2 -24.87 9.17 32.17
N ILE A 3 -25.10 8.62 30.98
CA ILE A 3 -24.57 7.30 30.63
C ILE A 3 -23.06 7.54 30.53
N ALA A 4 -22.40 7.57 31.68
CA ALA A 4 -20.96 7.41 31.75
C ALA A 4 -20.73 6.02 31.19
N ILE A 5 -20.33 5.95 29.92
CA ILE A 5 -19.74 4.75 29.35
C ILE A 5 -18.66 4.35 30.36
N SER A 6 -18.95 3.32 31.15
CA SER A 6 -18.06 2.77 32.17
C SER A 6 -16.68 2.68 31.54
N SER A 7 -15.64 3.14 32.25
CA SER A 7 -14.27 3.19 31.71
C SER A 7 -13.87 1.91 30.97
N GLY A 8 -14.35 0.75 31.43
CA GLY A 8 -14.19 -0.54 30.76
C GLY A 8 -14.90 -0.67 29.41
N VAL A 9 -16.14 -0.18 29.26
CA VAL A 9 -16.86 -0.19 27.96
C VAL A 9 -16.19 0.74 26.96
N ARG A 10 -15.65 1.89 27.39
CA ARG A 10 -14.88 2.78 26.51
C ARG A 10 -13.58 2.13 26.06
N GLN A 11 -12.89 1.45 26.96
CA GLN A 11 -11.66 0.75 26.64
C GLN A 11 -11.91 -0.41 25.66
N ASN A 12 -12.99 -1.16 25.86
CA ASN A 12 -13.43 -2.19 24.92
C ASN A 12 -13.84 -1.60 23.56
N LEU A 13 -14.54 -0.47 23.55
CA LEU A 13 -14.91 0.24 22.32
C LEU A 13 -13.66 0.77 21.58
N MET A 14 -12.69 1.35 22.29
CA MET A 14 -11.42 1.77 21.69
C MET A 14 -10.66 0.59 21.10
N ALA A 15 -10.62 -0.56 21.79
CA ALA A 15 -10.02 -1.77 21.27
C ALA A 15 -10.73 -2.29 20.00
N LEU A 16 -12.07 -2.26 19.97
CA LEU A 16 -12.86 -2.60 18.79
C LEU A 16 -12.64 -1.60 17.64
N GLN A 17 -12.50 -0.31 17.92
CA GLN A 17 -12.16 0.71 16.93
C GLN A 17 -10.78 0.45 16.32
N SER A 18 -9.75 0.25 17.14
CA SER A 18 -8.41 -0.10 16.64
C SER A 18 -8.40 -1.41 15.83
N THR A 19 -9.21 -2.39 16.24
CA THR A 19 -9.36 -3.65 15.48
C THR A 19 -10.03 -3.41 14.12
N THR A 20 -11.02 -2.53 14.07
CA THR A 20 -11.72 -2.13 12.83
C THR A 20 -10.77 -1.40 11.88
N ASP A 21 -9.90 -0.53 12.41
CA ASP A 21 -8.88 0.16 11.63
C ASP A 21 -7.86 -0.83 11.05
N LEU A 22 -7.35 -1.76 11.87
CA LEU A 22 -6.45 -2.82 11.41
C LEU A 22 -7.09 -3.72 10.34
N MET A 23 -8.38 -4.03 10.50
CA MET A 23 -9.14 -4.81 9.53
C MET A 23 -9.30 -4.03 8.21
N THR A 24 -9.56 -2.72 8.27
CA THR A 24 -9.65 -1.85 7.08
C THR A 24 -8.32 -1.77 6.35
N MET A 25 -7.22 -1.56 7.08
CA MET A 25 -5.87 -1.59 6.51
C MET A 25 -5.55 -2.94 5.85
N THR A 26 -5.92 -4.05 6.50
CA THR A 26 -5.67 -5.40 5.97
C THR A 26 -6.48 -5.65 4.70
N GLN A 27 -7.77 -5.26 4.68
CA GLN A 27 -8.59 -5.35 3.47
C GLN A 27 -8.02 -4.50 2.33
N ASN A 28 -7.52 -3.29 2.63
CA ASN A 28 -6.90 -2.43 1.64
C ASN A 28 -5.62 -3.07 1.05
N ARG A 29 -4.75 -3.63 1.89
CA ARG A 29 -3.56 -4.38 1.46
C ARG A 29 -3.91 -5.63 0.66
N LEU A 30 -4.96 -6.35 1.02
CA LEU A 30 -5.42 -7.53 0.29
C LEU A 30 -5.98 -7.17 -1.08
N ALA A 31 -6.76 -6.09 -1.18
CA ALA A 31 -7.36 -5.65 -2.43
C ALA A 31 -6.32 -5.15 -3.44
N THR A 32 -5.25 -4.50 -2.98
CA THR A 32 -4.19 -3.99 -3.86
C THR A 32 -3.01 -4.94 -4.02
N GLY A 33 -2.87 -5.92 -3.13
CA GLY A 33 -1.68 -6.78 -3.02
C GLY A 33 -0.41 -6.04 -2.56
N LYS A 34 -0.48 -4.74 -2.26
CA LYS A 34 0.67 -3.93 -1.87
C LYS A 34 0.70 -3.73 -0.36
N LYS A 35 1.88 -3.89 0.23
CA LYS A 35 2.12 -3.63 1.67
C LYS A 35 1.97 -2.14 2.00
N VAL A 36 2.36 -1.27 1.07
CA VAL A 36 2.36 0.19 1.18
C VAL A 36 1.51 0.73 0.04
N ASN A 37 0.34 1.28 0.37
CA ASN A 37 -0.62 1.76 -0.63
C ASN A 37 -0.58 3.27 -0.81
N SER A 38 -0.09 3.99 0.20
CA SER A 38 0.04 5.43 0.18
C SER A 38 1.40 5.87 0.74
N ALA A 39 1.81 7.09 0.37
CA ALA A 39 2.96 7.74 0.99
C ALA A 39 2.78 8.04 2.49
N LEU A 40 1.54 8.00 2.99
CA LEU A 40 1.25 8.13 4.43
C LEU A 40 1.62 6.84 5.20
N ASP A 41 1.52 5.68 4.57
CA ASP A 41 1.87 4.39 5.18
C ASP A 41 3.39 4.26 5.37
N ASP A 42 4.15 4.58 4.32
CA ASP A 42 5.61 4.68 4.33
C ASP A 42 6.07 5.46 3.08
N PRO A 43 6.49 6.73 3.23
CA PRO A 43 6.86 7.55 2.08
C PRO A 43 8.11 6.99 1.37
N THR A 44 9.09 6.50 2.12
CA THR A 44 10.34 5.96 1.55
C THR A 44 10.05 4.73 0.70
N ALA A 45 9.29 3.77 1.23
CA ALA A 45 8.94 2.56 0.50
C ALA A 45 8.04 2.85 -0.70
N PHE A 46 7.07 3.76 -0.56
CA PHE A 46 6.17 4.15 -1.65
C PHE A 46 6.92 4.78 -2.83
N PHE A 47 7.78 5.77 -2.58
CA PHE A 47 8.54 6.44 -3.63
C PHE A 47 9.66 5.56 -4.21
N THR A 48 10.25 4.67 -3.40
CA THR A 48 11.21 3.67 -3.90
C THR A 48 10.53 2.72 -4.87
N ALA A 49 9.37 2.17 -4.51
CA ALA A 49 8.59 1.30 -5.39
C ALA A 49 8.21 2.03 -6.69
N ALA A 50 7.72 3.27 -6.61
CA ALA A 50 7.39 4.07 -7.80
C ALA A 50 8.60 4.30 -8.72
N THR A 51 9.79 4.54 -8.14
CA THR A 51 11.03 4.67 -8.91
C THR A 51 11.41 3.35 -9.59
N MET A 52 11.22 2.23 -8.92
CA MET A 52 11.48 0.90 -9.48
C MET A 52 10.50 0.55 -10.61
N ASP A 53 9.22 0.91 -10.48
CA ASP A 53 8.20 0.73 -11.54
C ASP A 53 8.59 1.54 -12.79
N ASN A 54 9.02 2.79 -12.62
CA ASN A 54 9.51 3.61 -13.74
C ASN A 54 10.73 2.96 -14.42
N ARG A 55 11.70 2.50 -13.64
CA ARG A 55 12.88 1.81 -14.18
C ARG A 55 12.52 0.53 -14.93
N ALA A 56 11.56 -0.25 -14.44
CA ALA A 56 11.10 -1.45 -15.14
C ALA A 56 10.46 -1.12 -16.49
N SER A 57 9.66 -0.05 -16.54
CA SER A 57 9.10 0.48 -17.79
C SER A 57 10.20 0.91 -18.76
N ASP A 58 11.21 1.64 -18.30
CA ASP A 58 12.35 2.05 -19.12
C ASP A 58 13.13 0.85 -19.65
N LEU A 59 13.35 -0.17 -18.82
CA LEU A 59 14.02 -1.41 -19.23
C LEU A 59 13.21 -2.18 -20.29
N ASN A 60 11.87 -2.22 -20.19
CA ASN A 60 11.03 -2.82 -21.23
C ASN A 60 11.16 -2.05 -22.55
N ASN A 61 11.12 -0.71 -22.51
CA ASN A 61 11.33 0.11 -23.70
C ASN A 61 12.71 -0.15 -24.34
N ILE A 62 13.76 -0.27 -23.53
CA ILE A 62 15.10 -0.61 -24.02
C ILE A 62 15.12 -2.02 -24.63
N LEU A 63 14.47 -2.99 -23.99
CA LEU A 63 14.37 -4.36 -24.49
C LEU A 63 13.68 -4.42 -25.85
N ASP A 64 12.59 -3.68 -26.04
CA ASP A 64 11.85 -3.62 -27.31
C ASP A 64 12.70 -2.97 -28.42
N ASN A 65 13.44 -1.91 -28.09
CA ASN A 65 14.37 -1.28 -29.03
C ASN A 65 15.53 -2.23 -29.41
N VAL A 66 16.06 -3.00 -28.45
CA VAL A 66 17.09 -4.02 -28.71
C VAL A 66 16.52 -5.14 -29.60
N GLY A 67 15.30 -5.62 -29.33
CA GLY A 67 14.64 -6.62 -30.15
C GLY A 67 14.47 -6.16 -31.60
N THR A 68 14.01 -4.93 -31.80
CA THR A 68 13.87 -4.32 -33.12
C THR A 68 15.22 -4.18 -33.83
N ALA A 69 16.27 -3.77 -33.11
CA ALA A 69 17.62 -3.64 -33.68
C ALA A 69 18.21 -4.99 -34.10
N VAL A 70 17.95 -6.06 -33.34
CA VAL A 70 18.37 -7.42 -33.69
C VAL A 70 17.60 -7.95 -34.90
N GLU A 71 16.31 -7.68 -35.01
CA GLU A 71 15.50 -8.12 -36.16
C GLU A 71 15.90 -7.40 -37.47
N THR A 72 16.42 -6.18 -37.37
CA THR A 72 16.81 -5.38 -38.54
C THR A 72 18.19 -5.74 -39.11
N LEU A 73 19.03 -6.48 -38.36
CA LEU A 73 20.36 -6.95 -38.77
C LEU A 73 20.30 -8.36 -39.38
#